data_AF-B9EP24-F1
#
_entry.id   AF-B9EP24-F1
#
_cell.length_a   1.000
_cell.length_b   1.000
_cell.length_c   1.000
_cell.angle_alpha   90.00
_cell.angle_beta   90.00
_cell.angle_gamma   90.00
#
_symmetry.space_group_name_H-M   'P 1'
#
loop_
_entity.id
_entity.type
_entity.pdbx_description
1 polymer ?
#
loop_
_entity_poly.entity_id
_entity_poly.type
_entity_poly.pdbx_seq_one_letter_code
_entity_poly.pdbx_strand_id
1 'polypeptide(L)'
;MVKQKAMRVLKQKRMYEGQRDNLTQQSFNMEQANYTIQTLKDTKTTVDAMKIGAKEMKAAYKNVKIDQIEDLQDQLEDMMEDANEVQEAMSRSYGTPEIDDDDLEAELDALGDELLLDDDSSYLDEASTAPSIPEGIPSDRATNRDGVLVDEFGLPQIPAT
;
A
#
# COMPACT_ATOMS: atom_id res chain seq x y z
N MET A 1 -68.76 19.91 38.30
CA MET A 1 -67.59 19.29 38.99
C MET A 1 -66.60 18.59 38.05
N VAL A 2 -67.04 17.82 37.05
CA VAL A 2 -66.14 17.07 36.13
C VAL A 2 -65.17 17.98 35.37
N LYS A 3 -65.65 19.11 34.82
CA LYS A 3 -64.83 20.09 34.06
C LYS A 3 -63.64 20.65 34.86
N GLN A 4 -63.83 20.96 36.15
CA GLN A 4 -62.74 21.46 37.01
C GLN A 4 -61.69 20.39 37.31
N LYS A 5 -62.12 19.14 37.55
CA LYS A 5 -61.20 18.02 37.75
C LYS A 5 -60.40 17.74 36.48
N ALA A 6 -61.05 17.70 35.31
CA ALA A 6 -60.39 17.57 34.02
C ALA A 6 -59.36 18.69 33.76
N MET A 7 -59.70 19.94 34.07
CA MET A 7 -58.77 21.07 33.91
C MET A 7 -57.54 20.98 34.81
N ARG A 8 -57.65 20.46 36.04
CA ARG A 8 -56.49 20.24 36.91
C ARG A 8 -55.56 19.18 36.35
N VAL A 9 -56.12 18.05 35.88
CA VAL A 9 -55.35 16.96 35.27
C VAL A 9 -54.65 17.43 34.00
N LEU A 10 -55.31 18.20 33.14
CA LEU A 10 -54.70 18.75 31.92
C LEU A 10 -53.55 19.71 32.21
N LYS A 11 -53.66 20.56 33.24
CA LYS A 11 -52.56 21.43 33.67
C LYS A 11 -51.36 20.62 34.16
N GLN A 12 -51.60 19.57 34.94
CA GLN A 12 -50.55 18.70 35.44
C GLN A 12 -49.88 17.91 34.30
N LYS A 13 -50.66 17.41 33.33
CA LYS A 13 -50.13 16.78 32.11
C LYS A 13 -49.21 17.73 31.35
N ARG A 14 -49.66 18.96 31.07
CA ARG A 14 -48.86 19.97 30.34
C ARG A 14 -47.58 20.33 31.09
N MET A 15 -47.61 20.39 32.42
CA MET A 15 -46.42 20.62 33.24
C MET A 15 -45.40 19.49 33.07
N TYR A 16 -45.83 18.22 33.14
CA TYR A 16 -44.94 17.08 32.94
C TYR A 16 -44.46 16.94 31.50
N GLU A 17 -45.27 17.29 30.50
CA GLU A 17 -44.84 17.35 29.10
C GLU A 17 -43.67 18.34 28.95
N GLY A 18 -43.77 19.55 29.54
CA GLY A 18 -42.66 20.50 29.54
C GLY A 18 -41.41 20.01 30.28
N GLN A 19 -41.57 19.32 31.41
CA GLN A 19 -40.44 18.71 32.13
C GLN A 19 -39.76 17.62 31.28
N ARG A 20 -40.55 16.77 30.62
CA ARG A 20 -40.03 15.75 29.70
C ARG A 20 -39.24 16.40 28.58
N ASP A 21 -39.79 17.44 27.93
CA ASP A 21 -39.12 18.08 26.81
C ASP A 21 -37.77 18.70 27.22
N ASN A 22 -37.70 19.30 28.42
CA ASN A 22 -36.45 19.79 28.99
C ASN A 22 -35.44 18.65 29.24
N LEU A 23 -35.89 17.51 29.78
CA LEU A 23 -35.02 16.34 30.01
C LEU A 23 -34.55 15.73 28.68
N THR A 24 -35.40 15.67 27.66
CA THR A 24 -35.02 15.22 26.32
C THR A 24 -33.96 16.13 25.71
N GLN A 25 -34.12 17.45 25.82
CA GLN A 25 -33.11 18.40 25.35
C GLN A 25 -31.78 18.25 26.13
N GLN A 26 -31.86 18.04 27.44
CA GLN A 26 -30.67 17.81 28.26
C GLN A 26 -29.95 16.51 27.87
N SER A 27 -30.69 15.43 27.63
CA SER A 27 -30.15 14.15 27.16
C SER A 27 -29.44 14.31 25.82
N PHE A 28 -30.06 15.03 24.87
CA PHE A 28 -29.46 15.32 23.58
C PHE A 28 -28.15 16.10 23.73
N ASN A 29 -28.13 17.14 24.56
CA ASN A 29 -26.91 17.92 24.80
C ASN A 29 -25.79 17.05 25.45
N MET A 30 -26.15 16.11 26.33
CA MET A 30 -25.20 15.18 26.93
C MET A 30 -24.67 14.15 25.92
N GLU A 31 -25.49 13.69 24.99
CA GLU A 31 -25.08 12.78 23.93
C GLU A 31 -24.08 13.46 22.98
N GLN A 32 -24.35 14.69 22.58
CA GLN A 32 -23.42 15.51 21.79
C GLN A 32 -22.09 15.75 22.52
N ALA A 33 -22.13 15.99 23.84
CA ALA A 33 -20.91 16.10 24.66
C ALA A 33 -20.14 14.77 24.73
N ASN A 34 -20.84 13.64 24.87
CA ASN A 34 -20.20 12.31 24.84
C ASN A 34 -19.53 12.01 23.51
N TYR A 35 -20.18 12.33 22.39
CA TYR A 35 -19.58 12.19 21.07
C TYR A 35 -18.28 13.01 20.96
N THR A 36 -18.32 14.26 21.41
CA THR A 36 -17.13 15.14 21.44
C THR A 36 -16.02 14.55 22.30
N ILE A 37 -16.35 14.02 23.48
CA ILE A 37 -15.37 13.35 24.37
C ILE A 37 -14.75 12.13 23.67
N GLN A 38 -15.55 11.35 22.93
CA GLN A 38 -15.03 10.20 22.21
C GLN A 38 -14.05 10.62 21.11
N THR A 39 -14.41 11.62 20.30
CA THR A 39 -13.49 12.19 19.29
C THR A 39 -12.20 12.72 19.92
N LEU A 40 -12.28 13.36 21.09
CA LEU A 40 -11.10 13.83 21.82
C LEU A 40 -10.21 12.67 22.32
N LYS A 41 -10.81 11.55 22.75
CA LYS A 41 -10.05 10.35 23.13
C LYS A 41 -9.34 9.75 21.93
N ASP A 42 -10.01 9.63 20.79
CA ASP A 42 -9.41 9.09 19.57
C ASP A 42 -8.25 9.99 19.10
N THR A 43 -8.46 11.31 19.11
CA THR A 43 -7.41 12.29 18.82
C THR A 43 -6.22 12.15 19.76
N LYS A 44 -6.46 11.96 21.06
CA LYS A 44 -5.39 11.72 22.04
C LYS A 44 -4.59 10.47 21.67
N THR A 45 -5.25 9.36 21.35
CA THR A 45 -4.59 8.12 20.94
C THR A 45 -3.70 8.33 19.71
N THR A 46 -4.19 9.05 18.70
CA THR A 46 -3.39 9.42 17.52
C THR A 46 -2.17 10.26 17.91
N VAL A 47 -2.33 11.27 18.77
CA VAL A 47 -1.22 12.12 19.22
C VAL A 47 -0.18 11.30 20.01
N ASP A 48 -0.63 10.38 20.86
CA ASP A 48 0.28 9.52 21.62
C ASP A 48 1.05 8.55 20.70
N ALA A 49 0.41 8.00 19.66
CA ALA A 49 1.08 7.21 18.63
C ALA A 49 2.12 8.06 17.85
N MET A 50 1.77 9.29 17.48
CA MET A 50 2.69 10.22 16.82
C MET A 50 3.92 10.53 17.69
N LYS A 51 3.75 10.69 19.01
CA LYS A 51 4.88 10.90 19.93
C LYS A 51 5.82 9.69 19.98
N ILE A 52 5.27 8.47 19.94
CA ILE A 52 6.07 7.25 19.88
C ILE A 52 6.87 7.23 18.57
N GLY A 53 6.21 7.44 17.43
CA GLY A 53 6.88 7.50 16.12
C GLY A 53 7.96 8.58 16.05
N ALA A 54 7.71 9.76 16.61
CA ALA A 54 8.72 10.83 16.68
C ALA A 54 9.94 10.44 17.55
N LYS A 55 9.72 9.71 18.65
CA LYS A 55 10.80 9.21 19.51
C LYS A 55 11.65 8.16 18.78
N GLU A 56 11.00 7.23 18.09
CA GLU A 56 11.67 6.20 17.29
C GLU A 56 12.44 6.82 16.12
N MET A 57 11.84 7.76 15.39
CA MET A 57 12.50 8.51 14.32
C MET A 57 13.74 9.25 14.85
N LYS A 58 13.66 9.87 16.04
CA LYS A 58 14.81 10.51 16.68
C LYS A 58 15.90 9.51 17.09
N ALA A 59 15.52 8.31 17.51
CA ALA A 59 16.48 7.25 17.84
C ALA A 59 17.16 6.71 16.57
N ALA A 60 16.40 6.46 15.51
CA ALA A 60 16.91 6.07 14.20
C ALA A 60 17.89 7.12 13.66
N TYR A 61 17.53 8.41 13.73
CA TYR A 61 18.40 9.51 13.32
C TYR A 61 19.72 9.58 14.09
N LYS A 62 19.77 9.16 15.36
CA LYS A 62 21.03 9.09 16.12
C LYS A 62 21.92 7.93 15.69
N ASN A 63 21.32 6.87 15.14
CA ASN A 63 22.05 5.70 14.64
C ASN A 63 22.53 5.90 13.19
N VAL A 64 21.94 6.84 12.46
CA VAL A 64 22.47 7.33 11.18
C VAL A 64 23.70 8.17 11.49
N LYS A 65 24.89 7.58 11.31
CA LYS A 65 26.15 8.34 11.34
C LYS A 65 26.26 9.09 10.03
N ILE A 66 26.20 10.41 10.08
CA ILE A 66 26.37 11.27 8.90
C ILE A 66 27.71 11.00 8.22
N ASP A 67 28.76 10.74 9.02
CA ASP A 67 30.08 10.33 8.52
C ASP A 67 30.00 9.10 7.59
N GLN A 68 29.10 8.14 7.87
CA GLN A 68 28.91 6.97 7.01
C GLN A 68 28.12 7.28 5.74
N ILE A 69 27.34 8.37 5.72
CA ILE A 69 26.66 8.83 4.51
C ILE A 69 27.67 9.55 3.61
N GLU A 70 28.57 10.35 4.18
CA GLU A 70 29.69 10.96 3.44
C GLU A 70 30.61 9.86 2.87
N ASP A 71 31.03 8.88 3.68
CA ASP A 71 31.83 7.73 3.21
C ASP A 71 31.12 6.93 2.12
N LEU A 72 29.79 6.75 2.21
CA LEU A 72 29.00 6.04 1.19
C LEU A 72 28.86 6.86 -0.09
N GLN A 73 28.73 8.19 0.03
CA GLN A 73 28.66 9.08 -1.12
C GLN A 73 29.99 9.10 -1.87
N ASP A 74 31.11 9.18 -1.15
CA ASP A 74 32.46 9.08 -1.71
C ASP A 74 32.66 7.71 -2.38
N GLN A 75 32.26 6.60 -1.75
CA GLN A 75 32.31 5.26 -2.37
C GLN A 75 31.42 5.12 -3.62
N LEU A 76 30.27 5.79 -3.65
CA LEU A 76 29.39 5.80 -4.82
C LEU A 76 29.99 6.62 -5.97
N GLU A 77 30.71 7.70 -5.65
CA GLU A 77 31.43 8.52 -6.62
C GLU A 77 32.62 7.74 -7.20
N ASP A 78 33.43 7.11 -6.35
CA ASP A 78 34.53 6.21 -6.76
C ASP A 78 34.02 5.07 -7.66
N MET A 79 32.90 4.43 -7.29
CA MET A 79 32.34 3.31 -8.07
C MET A 79 31.73 3.77 -9.40
N MET A 80 31.23 5.01 -9.49
CA MET A 80 30.79 5.62 -10.75
C MET A 80 32.00 5.97 -11.64
N GLU A 81 33.09 6.47 -11.07
CA GLU A 81 34.36 6.66 -11.79
C GLU A 81 34.90 5.32 -12.31
N ASP A 82 34.96 4.28 -11.48
CA ASP A 82 35.36 2.94 -11.87
C ASP A 82 34.46 2.37 -12.98
N ALA A 83 33.13 2.56 -12.87
CA ALA A 83 32.19 2.10 -13.89
C ALA A 83 32.43 2.82 -15.23
N ASN A 84 32.70 4.13 -15.20
CA ASN A 84 33.05 4.91 -16.39
C ASN A 84 34.41 4.51 -16.96
N GLU A 85 35.42 4.27 -16.12
CA GLU A 85 36.75 3.82 -16.55
C GLU A 85 36.68 2.40 -17.14
N VAL A 86 35.86 1.51 -16.57
CA VAL A 86 35.56 0.19 -17.16
C VAL A 86 34.85 0.35 -18.50
N GLN A 87 33.86 1.23 -18.61
CA GLN A 87 33.18 1.51 -19.88
C GLN A 87 34.15 2.07 -20.92
N GLU A 88 35.04 2.98 -20.53
CA GLU A 88 36.04 3.57 -21.41
C GLU A 88 37.13 2.54 -21.80
N ALA A 89 37.58 1.69 -20.88
CA ALA A 89 38.54 0.62 -21.17
C ALA A 89 37.94 -0.48 -22.06
N MET A 90 36.68 -0.84 -21.83
CA MET A 90 35.91 -1.76 -22.68
C MET A 90 35.63 -1.15 -24.06
N SER A 91 35.33 0.15 -24.12
CA SER A 91 35.15 0.91 -25.37
C SER A 91 36.46 1.09 -26.14
N ARG A 92 37.60 1.30 -25.45
CA ARG A 92 38.94 1.31 -26.06
C ARG A 92 39.31 -0.02 -26.71
N SER A 93 38.71 -1.13 -26.26
CA SER A 93 38.86 -2.46 -26.88
C SER A 93 37.81 -2.74 -27.96
N TYR A 94 36.63 -2.14 -27.88
CA TYR A 94 35.65 -2.13 -28.97
C TYR A 94 35.88 -0.90 -29.83
N GLY A 95 36.93 -0.96 -30.66
CA GLY A 95 36.76 -0.42 -32.00
C GLY A 95 35.63 -1.22 -32.64
N THR A 96 34.39 -0.79 -32.44
CA THR A 96 33.23 -1.39 -33.11
C THR A 96 33.59 -1.42 -34.59
N PRO A 97 33.56 -2.58 -35.26
CA PRO A 97 33.51 -2.59 -36.72
C PRO A 97 32.41 -1.60 -37.11
N GLU A 98 32.64 -0.74 -38.11
CA GLU A 98 31.57 0.11 -38.63
C GLU A 98 30.39 -0.82 -38.94
N ILE A 99 29.36 -0.73 -38.11
CA ILE A 99 28.14 -1.47 -38.28
C ILE A 99 27.44 -0.73 -39.43
N ASP A 100 27.17 -1.46 -40.51
CA ASP A 100 26.48 -0.89 -41.66
C ASP A 100 25.00 -0.75 -41.29
N ASP A 101 24.56 0.49 -41.04
CA ASP A 101 23.18 0.79 -40.66
C ASP A 101 22.19 0.24 -41.71
N ASP A 102 22.60 0.15 -42.98
CA ASP A 102 21.80 -0.40 -44.08
C ASP A 102 21.52 -1.91 -43.93
N ASP A 103 22.47 -2.67 -43.35
CA ASP A 103 22.31 -4.12 -43.11
C ASP A 103 21.36 -4.39 -41.94
N LEU A 104 21.43 -3.55 -40.89
CA LEU A 104 20.47 -3.63 -39.77
C LEU A 104 19.05 -3.25 -40.18
N GLU A 105 18.89 -2.24 -41.03
CA GLU A 105 17.55 -1.84 -41.49
C GLU A 105 16.93 -2.96 -42.34
N ALA A 106 17.72 -3.67 -43.15
CA ALA A 106 17.27 -4.84 -43.90
C ALA A 106 16.90 -6.03 -42.99
N GLU A 107 17.67 -6.31 -41.94
CA GLU A 107 17.31 -7.34 -40.94
C GLU A 107 16.05 -6.97 -40.15
N LEU A 108 15.87 -5.69 -39.79
CA LEU A 108 14.70 -5.19 -39.07
C LEU A 108 13.43 -5.34 -39.90
N ASP A 109 13.48 -4.97 -41.19
CA ASP A 109 12.36 -5.14 -42.12
C ASP A 109 12.00 -6.62 -42.28
N ALA A 110 12.99 -7.51 -42.39
CA ALA A 110 12.75 -8.95 -42.47
C ALA A 110 12.07 -9.50 -41.20
N LEU A 111 12.46 -9.03 -40.00
CA LEU A 111 11.84 -9.42 -38.73
C LEU A 111 10.40 -8.88 -38.61
N GLY A 112 10.15 -7.65 -39.10
CA GLY A 112 8.82 -7.06 -39.15
C GLY A 112 7.85 -7.87 -40.01
N ASP A 113 8.33 -8.37 -41.15
CA ASP A 113 7.58 -9.27 -42.02
C ASP A 113 7.35 -10.66 -41.39
N GLU A 114 8.31 -11.19 -40.62
CA GLU A 114 8.14 -12.44 -39.87
C GLU A 114 7.10 -12.31 -38.74
N LEU A 115 7.10 -11.19 -38.01
CA LEU A 115 6.14 -10.92 -36.94
C LEU A 115 4.71 -10.69 -37.47
N LEU A 116 4.58 -10.17 -38.70
CA LEU A 116 3.31 -10.05 -39.42
C LEU A 116 2.78 -11.41 -39.94
N LEU A 117 3.67 -12.36 -40.20
CA LEU A 117 3.30 -13.72 -40.61
C LEU A 117 2.88 -14.60 -39.43
N ASP A 118 3.30 -14.25 -38.21
CA ASP A 118 2.98 -14.97 -36.96
C ASP A 118 1.79 -14.34 -36.17
N ASP A 119 0.99 -13.46 -36.79
CA ASP A 119 -0.28 -12.91 -36.25
C ASP A 119 -1.40 -13.98 -36.13
N ASP A 120 -1.03 -15.26 -36.03
CA ASP A 120 -1.91 -16.29 -35.55
C ASP A 120 -2.07 -16.05 -34.04
N SER A 121 -3.21 -15.45 -33.67
CA SER A 121 -3.53 -14.92 -32.34
C SER A 121 -3.64 -15.97 -31.21
N SER A 122 -2.90 -17.08 -31.33
CA SER A 122 -2.80 -18.19 -30.38
C SER A 122 -2.33 -17.75 -29.00
N TYR A 123 -1.54 -16.68 -28.90
CA TYR A 123 -1.05 -16.13 -27.62
C TYR A 123 -2.15 -15.47 -26.77
N LEU A 124 -3.30 -15.12 -27.36
CA LEU A 124 -4.43 -14.53 -26.62
C LEU A 124 -5.34 -15.59 -25.97
N ASP A 125 -5.30 -16.84 -26.40
CA ASP A 125 -6.13 -17.92 -25.83
C ASP A 125 -5.59 -18.39 -24.46
N GLU A 126 -4.28 -18.29 -24.26
CA GLU A 126 -3.63 -18.71 -23.01
C GLU A 126 -3.99 -17.78 -21.83
N ALA A 127 -4.25 -16.49 -22.09
CA ALA A 127 -4.73 -15.54 -21.09
C ALA A 127 -6.13 -15.89 -20.54
N SER A 128 -6.97 -16.60 -21.31
CA SER A 128 -8.29 -17.05 -20.85
C SER A 128 -8.22 -18.33 -20.00
N THR A 129 -7.09 -19.01 -19.98
CA THR A 129 -6.84 -20.22 -19.15
C THR A 129 -6.06 -19.92 -17.88
N ALA A 130 -5.66 -18.67 -17.66
CA ALA A 130 -4.92 -18.25 -16.49
C ALA A 130 -5.73 -18.57 -15.20
N PRO A 131 -5.10 -19.21 -14.19
CA PRO A 131 -5.79 -19.55 -12.95
C PRO A 131 -6.24 -18.27 -12.23
N SER A 132 -7.48 -18.26 -11.74
CA SER A 132 -8.03 -17.15 -10.96
C SER A 132 -7.20 -16.85 -9.71
N ILE A 133 -7.03 -15.57 -9.41
CA ILE A 133 -6.24 -15.03 -8.28
C ILE A 133 -6.71 -15.69 -6.97
N PRO A 134 -5.80 -16.18 -6.10
CA PRO A 134 -6.20 -16.86 -4.86
C PRO A 134 -6.91 -15.90 -3.89
N GLU A 135 -8.16 -16.21 -3.54
CA GLU A 135 -8.89 -15.55 -2.47
C GLU A 135 -8.49 -16.17 -1.12
N GLY A 136 -7.37 -15.75 -0.54
CA GLY A 136 -6.89 -16.26 0.75
C GLY A 136 -6.01 -15.25 1.50
N ILE A 137 -6.37 -14.98 2.75
CA ILE A 137 -5.63 -14.14 3.71
C ILE A 137 -4.21 -14.71 3.90
N PRO A 138 -3.14 -13.90 3.82
CA PRO A 138 -1.77 -14.41 3.78
C PRO A 138 -1.30 -14.77 5.19
N SER A 139 -1.57 -16.00 5.65
CA SER A 139 -0.90 -16.55 6.84
C SER A 139 -1.00 -18.06 7.04
N ASP A 140 -1.44 -18.85 6.05
CA ASP A 140 -1.49 -20.31 6.22
C ASP A 140 -0.76 -21.03 5.08
N ARG A 141 0.04 -22.03 5.48
CA ARG A 141 0.80 -22.90 4.58
C ARG A 141 -0.08 -23.43 3.46
N ALA A 142 0.18 -22.99 2.23
CA ALA A 142 -0.53 -23.46 1.06
C ALA A 142 0.14 -24.72 0.48
N THR A 143 -0.68 -25.67 0.07
CA THR A 143 -0.25 -26.84 -0.71
C THR A 143 -0.85 -26.75 -2.10
N ASN A 144 -0.09 -27.09 -3.15
CA ASN A 144 -0.63 -27.19 -4.51
C ASN A 144 -1.60 -28.38 -4.65
N ARG A 145 -2.23 -28.55 -5.82
CA ARG A 145 -3.15 -29.68 -6.11
C ARG A 145 -2.54 -31.07 -5.89
N ASP A 146 -1.22 -31.15 -5.92
CA ASP A 146 -0.44 -32.38 -5.75
C ASP A 146 0.04 -32.58 -4.29
N GLY A 147 -0.39 -31.71 -3.36
CA GLY A 147 -0.06 -31.79 -1.94
C GLY A 147 1.35 -31.31 -1.58
N VAL A 148 2.05 -30.66 -2.50
CA VAL A 148 3.40 -30.11 -2.28
C VAL A 148 3.29 -28.75 -1.60
N LEU A 149 4.05 -28.55 -0.52
CA LEU A 149 4.14 -27.27 0.18
C LEU A 149 4.74 -26.21 -0.75
N VAL A 150 4.03 -25.10 -0.91
CA VAL A 150 4.50 -23.96 -1.69
C VAL A 150 4.79 -22.77 -0.78
N ASP A 151 5.73 -21.92 -1.19
CA ASP A 151 6.03 -20.65 -0.54
C ASP A 151 5.01 -19.55 -0.91
N GLU A 152 5.25 -18.34 -0.41
CA GLU A 152 4.42 -17.14 -0.62
C GLU A 152 4.30 -16.73 -2.10
N PHE A 153 5.19 -17.24 -2.96
CA PHE A 153 5.19 -17.03 -4.40
C PHE A 153 4.59 -18.21 -5.19
N GLY A 154 4.08 -19.23 -4.49
CA GLY A 154 3.50 -20.42 -5.11
C GLY A 154 4.54 -21.39 -5.66
N LEU A 155 5.82 -21.21 -5.32
CA LEU A 155 6.90 -22.10 -5.74
C LEU A 155 7.06 -23.27 -4.76
N PRO A 156 7.39 -24.49 -5.23
CA PRO A 156 7.61 -25.63 -4.37
C PRO A 156 8.75 -25.37 -3.37
N GLN A 157 8.49 -25.56 -2.08
CA GLN A 157 9.55 -25.51 -1.07
C GLN A 157 10.43 -26.75 -1.22
N ILE A 158 11.61 -26.56 -1.82
CA ILE A 158 12.65 -27.60 -1.84
C ILE A 158 13.19 -27.80 -0.41
N PRO A 159 13.28 -29.05 0.09
CA PRO A 159 13.89 -29.30 1.39
C PRO A 159 15.36 -28.91 1.33
N ALA A 160 15.77 -28.00 2.21
CA ALA A 160 17.17 -27.67 2.40
C ALA A 160 17.91 -28.91 2.92
N THR A 161 18.80 -29.48 2.10
CA THR A 161 19.86 -30.41 2.54
C THR A 161 21.03 -29.65 3.12
#